data_AF-A0A952X6B9-F1
#
_entry.id   AF-A0A952X6B9-F1
#
_cell.length_a   1.000
_cell.length_b   1.000
_cell.length_c   1.000
_cell.angle_alpha   90.00
_cell.angle_beta   90.00
_cell.angle_gamma   90.00
#
_symmetry.space_group_name_H-M   'P 1'
#
loop_
_entity.id
_entity.type
_entity.pdbx_description
1 polymer ?
#
loop_
_entity_poly.entity_id
_entity_poly.type
_entity_poly.pdbx_seq_one_letter_code
_entity_poly.pdbx_strand_id
1 'polypeptide(L)'
;MTTVEIEEFAEILIQHARDPAVCASDMLFKSRGPTGKRWRASALGGSPEAFAKAIVPDIVDRVMFYLLHAIDDGLLKLSFTASNGKTVDLATETDGLAGWYMGSEGWRASYAKERFVDDFADLK
;
A
#
# COMPACT_ATOMS: atom_id res chain seq x y z
N MET A 1 -9.55 -23.19 -17.20
CA MET A 1 -10.60 -22.15 -17.08
C MET A 1 -10.68 -21.78 -15.62
N THR A 2 -10.70 -20.48 -15.33
CA THR A 2 -11.02 -19.90 -14.03
C THR A 2 -12.52 -20.05 -13.76
N THR A 3 -12.92 -20.05 -12.49
CA THR A 3 -14.35 -20.01 -12.11
C THR A 3 -14.81 -18.56 -12.03
N VAL A 4 -16.13 -18.34 -11.98
CA VAL A 4 -16.71 -16.99 -11.87
C VAL A 4 -16.21 -16.27 -10.61
N GLU A 5 -16.08 -17.00 -9.50
CA GLU A 5 -15.60 -16.45 -8.23
C GLU A 5 -14.13 -16.00 -8.31
N ILE A 6 -13.31 -16.70 -9.09
CA ILE A 6 -11.91 -16.32 -9.31
C ILE A 6 -11.79 -15.10 -10.23
N GLU A 7 -12.67 -14.97 -11.22
CA GLU A 7 -12.73 -13.77 -12.06
C GLU A 7 -13.22 -12.55 -11.27
N GLU A 8 -14.22 -12.71 -10.40
CA GLU A 8 -14.67 -11.64 -9.49
C GLU A 8 -13.56 -11.18 -8.55
N PHE A 9 -12.81 -12.12 -7.95
CA PHE A 9 -11.62 -11.81 -7.16
C PHE A 9 -10.58 -11.03 -7.98
N ALA A 10 -10.30 -11.47 -9.21
CA ALA A 10 -9.35 -10.81 -10.09
C ALA A 10 -9.79 -9.39 -10.45
N GLU A 11 -11.08 -9.20 -10.73
CA GLU A 11 -11.67 -7.89 -11.00
C GLU A 11 -11.47 -6.94 -9.81
N ILE A 12 -11.77 -7.41 -8.60
CA ILE A 12 -11.59 -6.61 -7.38
C ILE A 12 -10.11 -6.25 -7.18
N LEU A 13 -9.20 -7.22 -7.33
CA LEU A 13 -7.77 -6.99 -7.18
C LEU A 13 -7.25 -5.92 -8.15
N ILE A 14 -7.70 -5.95 -9.41
CA ILE A 14 -7.27 -4.98 -10.41
C ILE A 14 -7.91 -3.61 -10.17
N GLN A 15 -9.24 -3.56 -10.05
CA GLN A 15 -9.99 -2.30 -10.03
C GLN A 15 -9.92 -1.57 -8.69
N HIS A 16 -9.75 -2.28 -7.58
CA HIS A 16 -9.77 -1.69 -6.23
C HIS A 16 -8.41 -1.67 -5.53
N ALA A 17 -7.41 -2.42 -6.00
CA ALA A 17 -6.05 -2.35 -5.46
C ALA A 17 -5.04 -1.78 -6.46
N ARG A 18 -4.86 -2.44 -7.60
CA ARG A 18 -3.80 -2.09 -8.56
C ARG A 18 -4.02 -0.72 -9.21
N ASP A 19 -5.17 -0.52 -9.85
CA ASP A 19 -5.40 0.67 -10.67
C ASP A 19 -5.48 1.96 -9.83
N PRO A 20 -6.14 1.97 -8.65
CA PRO A 20 -6.04 3.10 -7.73
C PRO A 20 -4.60 3.39 -7.27
N ALA A 21 -3.78 2.35 -7.04
CA ALA A 21 -2.38 2.54 -6.66
C ALA A 21 -1.54 3.19 -7.77
N VAL A 22 -1.75 2.79 -9.03
CA VAL A 22 -1.10 3.43 -10.19
C VAL A 22 -1.53 4.89 -10.29
N CYS A 23 -2.84 5.16 -10.25
CA CYS A 23 -3.38 6.52 -10.32
C CYS A 23 -2.84 7.41 -9.19
N ALA A 24 -2.81 6.90 -7.95
CA ALA A 24 -2.25 7.61 -6.80
C ALA A 24 -0.75 7.89 -6.96
N SER A 25 0.00 6.94 -7.50
CA SER A 25 1.44 7.10 -7.75
C SER A 25 1.71 8.19 -8.81
N ASP A 26 0.94 8.20 -9.90
CA ASP A 26 1.01 9.24 -10.92
C ASP A 26 0.69 10.64 -10.34
N MET A 27 -0.30 10.71 -9.45
CA MET A 27 -0.65 11.95 -8.75
C MET A 27 0.47 12.38 -7.79
N LEU A 28 1.09 11.45 -7.07
CA LEU A 28 2.20 11.75 -6.15
C LEU A 28 3.40 12.36 -6.87
N PHE A 29 3.78 11.83 -8.03
CA PHE A 29 4.87 12.38 -8.83
C PHE A 29 4.64 13.85 -9.20
N LYS A 30 3.38 14.24 -9.45
CA LYS A 30 2.97 15.61 -9.76
C LYS A 30 2.73 16.48 -8.51
N SER A 31 2.48 15.86 -7.36
CA SER A 31 2.14 16.55 -6.11
C SER A 31 3.27 17.45 -5.60
N ARG A 32 2.92 18.49 -4.82
CA ARG A 32 3.90 19.32 -4.08
C ARG A 32 4.20 18.78 -2.68
N GLY A 33 3.66 17.62 -2.31
CA GLY A 33 3.88 16.98 -1.02
C GLY A 33 5.31 16.41 -0.86
N PRO A 34 5.67 15.96 0.35
CA PRO A 34 7.00 15.44 0.67
C PRO A 34 7.45 14.31 -0.28
N THR A 35 6.61 13.29 -0.48
CA THR A 35 6.89 12.16 -1.38
C THR A 35 7.19 12.62 -2.81
N GLY A 36 6.33 13.48 -3.38
CA GLY A 36 6.52 14.02 -4.72
C GLY A 36 7.79 14.87 -4.87
N LYS A 37 8.16 15.63 -3.83
CA LYS A 37 9.44 16.37 -3.79
C LYS A 37 10.62 15.40 -3.78
N ARG A 38 10.59 14.36 -2.95
CA ARG A 38 11.64 13.33 -2.85
C ARG A 38 11.84 12.59 -4.17
N TRP A 39 10.75 12.19 -4.84
CA TRP A 39 10.82 11.52 -6.13
C TRP A 39 11.47 12.40 -7.20
N ARG A 40 11.06 13.67 -7.31
CA ARG A 40 11.65 14.61 -8.27
C ARG A 40 13.11 14.93 -7.97
N ALA A 41 13.46 15.10 -6.70
CA ALA A 41 14.86 15.29 -6.31
C ALA A 41 15.73 14.10 -6.71
N SER A 42 15.22 12.87 -6.52
CA SER A 42 15.91 11.64 -6.92
C SER A 42 16.05 11.53 -8.44
N ALA A 43 15.03 11.94 -9.20
CA ALA A 43 15.07 11.98 -10.66
C ALA A 43 16.10 12.99 -11.20
N LEU A 44 16.19 14.18 -10.57
CA LEU A 44 17.16 15.22 -10.95
C LEU A 44 18.61 14.83 -10.61
N GLY A 45 18.81 13.98 -9.61
CA GLY A 45 20.13 13.45 -9.23
C GLY A 45 20.77 12.52 -10.29
N GLY A 46 20.02 12.10 -11.32
CA GLY A 46 20.56 11.54 -12.56
C GLY A 46 20.91 10.04 -12.55
N SER A 47 20.78 9.32 -11.43
CA SER A 47 20.95 7.86 -11.41
C SER A 47 19.59 7.15 -11.46
N PRO A 48 19.32 6.33 -12.51
CA PRO A 48 18.13 5.48 -12.56
C PRO A 48 17.99 4.58 -11.33
N GLU A 49 19.10 4.12 -10.77
CA GLU A 49 19.14 3.28 -9.56
C GLU A 49 18.70 4.06 -8.32
N ALA A 50 19.16 5.31 -8.17
CA ALA A 50 18.74 6.18 -7.07
C ALA A 50 17.23 6.50 -7.17
N PHE A 51 16.75 6.77 -8.37
CA PHE A 51 15.33 7.01 -8.62
C PHE A 51 14.47 5.78 -8.31
N ALA A 52 14.84 4.61 -8.83
CA ALA A 52 14.19 3.33 -8.52
C ALA A 52 14.25 3.02 -7.02
N LYS A 53 15.36 3.36 -6.36
CA LYS A 53 15.52 3.19 -4.91
C LYS A 53 14.51 4.03 -4.11
N ALA A 54 14.14 5.20 -4.62
CA ALA A 54 13.18 6.08 -3.98
C ALA A 54 11.72 5.69 -4.23
N ILE A 55 11.34 5.35 -5.47
CA ILE A 55 9.92 5.20 -5.84
C ILE A 55 9.33 3.80 -5.57
N VAL A 56 10.15 2.74 -5.68
CA VAL A 56 9.66 1.35 -5.57
C VAL A 56 8.96 1.07 -4.24
N PRO A 57 9.52 1.39 -3.06
CA PRO A 57 8.83 1.11 -1.80
C PRO A 57 7.50 1.84 -1.70
N ASP A 58 7.43 3.10 -2.11
CA ASP A 58 6.20 3.88 -2.06
C ASP A 58 5.10 3.33 -2.98
N ILE A 59 5.45 2.84 -4.18
CA ILE A 59 4.48 2.21 -5.10
C ILE A 59 3.97 0.90 -4.49
N VAL A 60 4.85 0.07 -3.92
CA VAL A 60 4.46 -1.17 -3.25
C VAL A 60 3.53 -0.87 -2.06
N ASP A 61 3.91 0.10 -1.23
CA ASP A 61 3.10 0.53 -0.08
C ASP A 61 1.72 1.04 -0.51
N ARG A 62 1.63 1.72 -1.67
CA ARG A 62 0.33 2.13 -2.23
C ARG A 62 -0.53 0.94 -2.65
N VAL A 63 0.05 -0.05 -3.31
CA VAL A 63 -0.68 -1.28 -3.69
C VAL A 63 -1.19 -1.99 -2.44
N MET A 64 -0.34 -2.14 -1.42
CA MET A 64 -0.73 -2.76 -0.16
C MET A 64 -1.81 -1.97 0.57
N PHE A 65 -1.70 -0.64 0.62
CA PHE A 65 -2.72 0.23 1.21
C PHE A 65 -4.08 0.02 0.54
N TYR A 66 -4.17 0.09 -0.80
CA TYR A 66 -5.45 -0.08 -1.50
C TYR A 66 -6.00 -1.51 -1.40
N LEU A 67 -5.14 -2.53 -1.36
CA LEU A 67 -5.57 -3.90 -1.08
C LEU A 67 -6.23 -4.02 0.30
N LEU A 68 -5.58 -3.49 1.34
CA LEU A 68 -6.12 -3.49 2.70
C LEU A 68 -7.39 -2.65 2.80
N HIS A 69 -7.44 -1.53 2.07
CA HIS A 69 -8.63 -0.68 2.03
C HIS A 69 -9.82 -1.39 1.37
N ALA A 70 -9.60 -2.18 0.31
CA ALA A 70 -10.65 -2.99 -0.29
C ALA A 70 -11.18 -4.08 0.67
N ILE A 71 -10.34 -4.56 1.60
CA ILE A 71 -10.76 -5.46 2.68
C ILE A 71 -11.58 -4.68 3.73
N ASP A 72 -11.11 -3.51 4.15
CA ASP A 72 -11.82 -2.63 5.09
C ASP A 72 -13.22 -2.24 4.58
N ASP A 73 -13.36 -1.98 3.28
CA ASP A 73 -14.64 -1.65 2.63
C ASP A 73 -15.54 -2.88 2.40
N GLY A 74 -15.08 -4.08 2.75
CA GLY A 74 -15.82 -5.34 2.58
C GLY A 74 -15.93 -5.83 1.14
N LEU A 75 -15.24 -5.18 0.19
CA LEU A 75 -15.18 -5.58 -1.21
C LEU A 75 -14.39 -6.88 -1.37
N LEU A 76 -13.27 -7.00 -0.66
CA LEU A 76 -12.45 -8.20 -0.65
C LEU A 76 -12.55 -8.90 0.71
N LYS A 77 -13.27 -10.03 0.76
CA LYS A 77 -13.39 -10.83 1.97
C LYS A 77 -12.19 -11.74 2.14
N LEU A 78 -11.34 -11.44 3.12
CA LEU A 78 -10.13 -12.21 3.38
C LEU A 78 -10.13 -12.68 4.83
N SER A 79 -9.87 -13.97 5.04
CA SER A 79 -9.66 -14.55 6.36
C SER A 79 -8.18 -14.85 6.58
N PHE A 80 -7.73 -14.72 7.82
CA PHE A 80 -6.38 -15.05 8.24
C PHE A 80 -6.42 -16.04 9.39
N THR A 81 -5.67 -17.13 9.26
CA THR A 81 -5.48 -18.12 10.35
C THR A 81 -4.12 -17.89 10.99
N ALA A 82 -4.13 -17.44 12.25
CA ALA A 82 -2.92 -17.20 13.02
C ALA A 82 -2.23 -18.52 13.39
N SER A 83 -0.96 -18.45 13.79
CA SER A 83 -0.15 -19.61 14.18
C SER A 83 -0.71 -20.39 15.38
N ASN A 84 -1.58 -19.78 16.17
CA ASN A 84 -2.31 -20.43 17.27
C ASN A 84 -3.59 -21.17 16.79
N GLY A 85 -3.85 -21.21 15.48
CA GLY A 85 -5.00 -21.87 14.87
C GLY A 85 -6.29 -21.03 14.84
N LYS A 86 -6.31 -19.83 15.42
CA LYS A 86 -7.47 -18.94 15.37
C LYS A 86 -7.60 -18.32 13.97
N THR A 87 -8.74 -18.51 13.32
CA THR A 87 -9.11 -17.79 12.10
C THR A 87 -9.90 -16.53 12.42
N VAL A 88 -9.56 -15.43 11.76
CA VAL A 88 -10.24 -14.14 11.86
C VAL A 88 -10.69 -13.68 10.47
N ASP A 89 -11.85 -13.04 10.40
CA ASP A 89 -12.28 -12.27 9.23
C ASP A 89 -11.65 -10.88 9.34
N LEU A 90 -10.79 -10.53 8.37
CA LEU A 90 -10.05 -9.29 8.43
C LEU A 90 -10.93 -8.05 8.24
N ALA A 91 -12.09 -8.18 7.59
CA ALA A 91 -12.99 -7.06 7.35
C ALA A 91 -13.75 -6.62 8.62
N THR A 92 -13.85 -7.48 9.64
CA THR A 92 -14.70 -7.22 10.82
C THR A 92 -13.92 -7.04 12.13
N GLU A 93 -12.67 -7.47 12.18
CA GLU A 93 -11.91 -7.59 13.43
C GLU A 93 -10.94 -6.41 13.68
N THR A 94 -10.97 -5.35 12.87
CA THR A 94 -10.08 -4.18 13.02
C THR A 94 -10.78 -2.85 12.75
N ASP A 95 -10.30 -1.77 13.36
CA ASP A 95 -10.76 -0.39 13.12
C ASP A 95 -10.21 0.22 11.82
N GLY A 96 -9.67 -0.60 10.89
CA GLY A 96 -9.14 -0.18 9.59
C GLY A 96 -7.69 -0.64 9.36
N LEU A 97 -7.52 -1.72 8.60
CA LEU A 97 -6.24 -2.31 8.22
C LEU A 97 -5.36 -1.32 7.45
N ALA A 98 -5.94 -0.58 6.52
CA ALA A 98 -5.23 0.38 5.68
C ALA A 98 -4.63 1.52 6.53
N GLY A 99 -5.35 1.95 7.57
CA GLY A 99 -4.89 2.92 8.56
C GLY A 99 -3.72 2.38 9.37
N TRP A 100 -3.86 1.17 9.92
CA TRP A 100 -2.77 0.48 10.63
C TRP A 100 -1.52 0.30 9.77
N TYR A 101 -1.67 0.06 8.48
CA TYR A 101 -0.54 -0.09 7.57
C TYR A 101 0.19 1.24 7.30
N MET A 102 -0.53 2.33 7.06
CA MET A 102 0.08 3.61 6.67
C MET A 102 0.47 4.52 7.84
N GLY A 103 -0.06 4.29 9.05
CA GLY A 103 0.20 5.12 10.22
C GLY A 103 1.68 5.23 10.61
N SER A 104 2.04 6.33 11.27
CA SER A 104 3.41 6.63 11.73
C SER A 104 3.94 5.59 12.73
N GLU A 105 3.08 5.09 13.61
CA GLU A 105 3.36 3.95 14.51
C GLU A 105 2.75 2.65 13.98
N GLY A 106 2.50 2.59 12.67
CA GLY A 106 1.80 1.51 12.00
C GLY A 106 2.66 0.28 11.71
N TRP A 107 2.09 -0.66 10.96
CA TRP A 107 2.73 -1.92 10.61
C TRP A 107 3.97 -1.74 9.75
N ARG A 108 3.98 -0.78 8.82
CA ARG A 108 5.19 -0.50 8.02
C ARG A 108 6.34 -0.06 8.92
N ALA A 109 6.12 0.86 9.85
CA ALA A 109 7.12 1.31 10.80
C ALA A 109 7.59 0.18 11.74
N SER A 110 6.69 -0.74 12.10
CA SER A 110 6.96 -1.83 13.06
C SER A 110 7.65 -3.05 12.43
N TYR A 111 7.32 -3.39 11.18
CA TYR A 111 7.66 -4.68 10.58
C TYR A 111 8.47 -4.60 9.29
N ALA A 112 8.58 -3.44 8.62
CA ALA A 112 9.39 -3.33 7.42
C ALA A 112 10.88 -3.54 7.74
N LYS A 113 11.51 -4.50 7.04
CA LYS A 113 12.96 -4.77 7.12
C LYS A 113 13.73 -4.18 5.94
N GLU A 114 13.01 -3.89 4.87
CA GLU A 114 13.50 -3.23 3.68
C GLU A 114 13.29 -1.71 3.79
N ARG A 115 13.63 -0.99 2.72
CA ARG A 115 13.51 0.47 2.63
C ARG A 115 12.11 0.96 3.05
N PHE A 116 12.07 1.80 4.08
CA PHE A 116 10.89 2.52 4.56
C PHE A 116 11.26 4.01 4.66
N VAL A 117 10.36 4.88 4.21
CA VAL A 117 10.52 6.33 4.34
C VAL A 117 9.30 6.91 5.03
N ASP A 118 9.50 7.45 6.23
CA ASP A 118 8.50 8.27 6.90
C ASP A 118 8.65 9.72 6.43
N ASP A 119 7.94 10.05 5.35
CA ASP A 119 7.88 11.39 4.78
C ASP A 119 7.21 12.43 5.74
N PHE A 120 6.65 12.00 6.88
CA PHE A 120 5.96 12.83 7.86
C PHE A 120 6.68 12.90 9.22
N ALA A 121 7.82 12.24 9.39
CA ALA A 121 8.57 12.21 10.66
C ALA A 121 8.89 13.61 11.23
N ASP A 122 9.04 14.59 10.34
CA ASP A 122 9.40 15.98 10.69
C ASP A 122 8.17 16.91 10.86
N LEU A 123 6.96 16.43 10.63
CA LEU A 123 5.73 17.20 10.80
C LEU A 123 5.21 17.02 12.24
N LYS A 124 5.67 17.90 13.13
CA LYS A 124 5.16 18.07 14.49
C LYS A 124 4.23 19.29 14.59
#